data_AF-A0A2G9GH25-F1
#
_entry.id   AF-A0A2G9GH25-F1
#
_cell.length_a   1.000
_cell.length_b   1.000
_cell.length_c   1.000
_cell.angle_alpha   90.00
_cell.angle_beta   90.00
_cell.angle_gamma   90.00
#
_symmetry.space_group_name_H-M   'P 1'
#
loop_
_entity.id
_entity.type
_entity.pdbx_description
1 polymer ?
#
loop_
_entity_poly.entity_id
_entity_poly.type
_entity_poly.pdbx_seq_one_letter_code
_entity_poly.pdbx_strand_id
1 'polypeptide(L)'
;MLGRRENPGEHEAMRKMKNEFMVNWDGLRTKDKERVLVLAATNRPFDLDEAVIRRLPRRLMVNLPDAQNREKILKVILAKEELAPDVDLEAVANITDGYSGSDLKNLCVTAAHCPIREILEREKKEKALALAENRPLPALLSSSDVRPLSMDDFKYAHDQVHASVSSESQNMNELLQWNELYGEGGSRKKTSLSYFM
;
A
#
# COMPACT_ATOMS: atom_id res chain seq x y z
N MET A 1 6.32 11.42 16.62
CA MET A 1 7.33 12.50 16.51
C MET A 1 6.70 13.87 16.29
N LEU A 2 5.73 14.05 15.39
CA LEU A 2 5.07 15.36 15.15
C LEU A 2 3.67 15.47 15.80
N GLY A 3 3.44 14.71 16.87
CA GLY A 3 2.14 14.66 17.54
C GLY A 3 1.81 15.92 18.33
N ARG A 4 0.55 16.04 18.79
CA ARG A 4 0.08 17.15 19.65
C ARG A 4 1.01 17.39 20.85
N ARG A 5 1.25 18.67 21.16
CA ARG A 5 2.11 19.13 22.27
C ARG A 5 1.65 18.67 23.67
N GLU A 6 0.37 18.38 23.85
CA GLU A 6 -0.23 18.07 25.16
C GLU A 6 -0.20 16.59 25.54
N ASN A 7 0.90 15.87 25.27
CA ASN A 7 1.09 14.54 25.84
C ASN A 7 1.96 14.64 27.10
N PRO A 8 1.40 14.47 28.32
CA PRO A 8 2.15 14.60 29.58
C PRO A 8 3.27 13.57 29.75
N GLY A 9 3.20 12.45 29.03
CA GLY A 9 4.22 11.39 29.01
C GLY A 9 5.29 11.54 27.92
N GLU A 10 5.32 12.63 27.16
CA GLU A 10 6.31 12.83 26.10
C GLU A 10 7.69 13.20 26.70
N HIS A 11 8.70 12.38 26.41
CA HIS A 11 10.08 12.57 26.89
C HIS A 11 10.64 13.93 26.43
N GLU A 12 11.30 14.68 27.32
CA GLU A 12 11.81 16.03 27.05
C GLU A 12 12.72 16.10 25.81
N ALA A 13 13.52 15.04 25.58
CA ALA A 13 14.36 14.90 24.40
C ALA A 13 13.56 14.92 23.07
N MET A 14 12.38 14.28 23.04
CA MET A 14 11.51 14.27 21.86
C MET A 14 10.94 15.66 21.58
N ARG A 15 10.56 16.39 22.64
CA ARG A 15 10.10 17.78 22.52
C ARG A 15 11.19 18.71 22.00
N LYS A 16 12.43 18.59 22.49
CA LYS A 16 13.57 19.36 21.97
C LYS A 16 13.81 19.06 20.49
N MET A 17 13.84 17.79 20.11
CA MET A 17 14.01 17.39 18.70
C MET A 17 12.89 17.94 17.81
N LYS A 18 11.63 17.89 18.26
CA LYS A 18 10.49 18.47 17.55
C LYS A 18 10.63 19.98 17.36
N ASN A 19 11.04 20.70 18.41
CA ASN A 19 11.24 22.15 18.31
C ASN A 19 12.35 22.52 17.34
N GLU A 20 13.50 21.84 17.42
CA GLU A 20 14.62 22.03 16.48
C GLU A 20 14.19 21.77 15.03
N PHE A 21 13.45 20.69 14.79
CA PHE A 21 12.92 20.39 13.47
C PHE A 21 12.00 21.51 12.95
N MET A 22 11.11 22.03 13.81
CA MET A 22 10.16 23.08 13.44
C MET A 22 10.84 24.43 13.17
N VAL A 23 11.92 24.75 13.90
CA VAL A 23 12.75 25.94 13.67
C VAL A 23 13.47 25.83 12.33
N ASN A 24 14.08 24.68 12.04
CA ASN A 24 14.78 24.46 10.78
C ASN A 24 13.84 24.42 9.58
N TRP A 25 12.60 23.95 9.74
CA TRP A 25 11.59 23.95 8.68
C TRP A 25 11.23 25.38 8.24
N ASP A 26 11.01 26.31 9.18
CA ASP A 26 10.75 27.73 8.87
C ASP A 26 11.99 28.40 8.25
N GLY A 27 13.17 27.97 8.69
CA GLY A 27 14.48 28.49 8.30
C GLY A 27 15.08 27.85 7.04
N LEU A 28 14.30 27.13 6.22
CA LEU A 28 14.74 26.64 4.90
C LEU A 28 14.90 27.82 3.92
N ARG A 29 15.78 28.76 4.26
CA ARG A 29 16.44 29.70 3.35
C ARG A 29 17.39 28.88 2.52
N THR A 30 16.77 28.15 1.61
CA THR A 30 17.36 27.62 0.40
C THR A 30 18.31 28.67 -0.15
N LYS A 31 19.63 28.43 -0.06
CA LYS A 31 20.59 29.22 -0.85
C LYS A 31 20.08 29.21 -2.30
N ASP A 32 20.38 30.22 -3.11
CA ASP A 32 19.82 30.34 -4.48
C ASP A 32 19.94 29.07 -5.36
N LYS A 33 20.83 28.14 -4.98
CA LYS A 33 21.10 26.86 -5.66
C LYS A 33 20.48 25.60 -5.00
N GLU A 34 20.01 25.66 -3.77
CA GLU A 34 19.46 24.50 -3.06
C GLU A 34 17.95 24.67 -2.96
N ARG A 35 17.13 23.71 -3.38
CA ARG A 35 15.67 23.76 -3.17
C ARG A 35 15.26 22.52 -2.39
N VAL A 36 14.61 22.71 -1.24
CA VAL A 36 14.16 21.61 -0.38
C VAL A 36 12.65 21.46 -0.50
N LEU A 37 12.18 20.25 -0.81
CA LEU A 37 10.77 19.87 -0.79
C LEU A 37 10.53 18.92 0.38
N VAL A 38 9.55 19.23 1.22
CA VAL A 38 9.15 18.36 2.34
C VAL A 38 7.89 17.58 1.96
N LEU A 39 7.98 16.26 2.00
CA LEU A 39 6.85 15.34 1.80
C LEU A 39 6.56 14.62 3.12
N ALA A 40 5.28 14.54 3.48
CA ALA A 40 4.82 13.88 4.70
C ALA A 40 3.69 12.90 4.36
N ALA A 41 3.65 11.76 5.06
CA ALA A 41 2.60 10.76 4.96
C ALA A 41 2.18 10.34 6.38
N THR A 42 0.87 10.22 6.62
CA THR A 42 0.31 9.77 7.90
C THR A 42 -1.01 9.06 7.70
N ASN A 43 -1.26 8.01 8.50
CA ASN A 43 -2.56 7.34 8.62
C ASN A 43 -3.33 7.82 9.86
N ARG A 44 -2.77 8.76 10.63
CA ARG A 44 -3.39 9.33 11.84
C ARG A 44 -3.26 10.86 11.81
N PRO A 45 -4.04 11.54 10.96
CA PRO A 45 -3.89 12.97 10.77
C PRO A 45 -4.39 13.80 11.97
N PHE A 46 -5.28 13.26 12.81
CA PHE A 46 -5.76 13.92 14.03
C PHE A 46 -4.72 14.01 15.14
N ASP A 47 -3.72 13.12 15.12
CA ASP A 47 -2.62 13.11 16.08
C ASP A 47 -1.65 14.27 15.84
N LEU A 48 -1.65 14.87 14.64
CA LEU A 48 -0.73 15.94 14.27
C LEU A 48 -1.05 17.25 15.00
N ASP A 49 0.01 17.95 15.39
CA ASP A 49 -0.09 19.30 15.95
C ASP A 49 -0.49 20.34 14.88
N GLU A 50 -1.33 21.30 15.24
CA GLU A 50 -1.78 22.37 14.33
C GLU A 50 -0.61 23.16 13.73
N ALA A 51 0.49 23.33 14.47
CA ALA A 51 1.68 24.04 13.98
C ALA A 51 2.37 23.31 12.82
N VAL A 52 2.26 21.97 12.78
CA VAL A 52 2.77 21.11 11.69
C VAL A 52 1.81 21.16 10.53
N ILE A 53 0.50 21.03 10.79
CA ILE A 53 -0.55 21.13 9.78
C ILE A 53 -0.41 22.45 9.01
N ARG A 54 -0.21 23.58 9.69
CA ARG A 54 0.00 24.90 9.06
C ARG A 54 1.20 24.96 8.11
N ARG A 55 2.26 24.18 8.36
CA ARG A 55 3.49 24.13 7.53
C ARG A 55 3.37 23.19 6.32
N LEU A 56 2.29 22.41 6.24
CA LEU A 56 1.94 21.56 5.11
C LEU A 56 0.72 22.13 4.39
N PRO A 57 0.87 23.14 3.51
CA PRO A 57 -0.27 23.81 2.88
C PRO A 57 -0.97 22.96 1.82
N ARG A 58 -0.26 22.01 1.19
CA ARG A 58 -0.81 21.06 0.22
C ARG A 58 -1.01 19.72 0.93
N ARG A 59 -2.25 19.23 0.97
CA ARG A 59 -2.64 18.00 1.66
C ARG A 59 -3.55 17.20 0.74
N LEU A 60 -3.17 15.97 0.45
CA LEU A 60 -3.86 15.08 -0.47
C LEU A 60 -4.30 13.83 0.30
N MET A 61 -5.59 13.52 0.29
CA MET A 61 -6.07 12.23 0.77
C MET A 61 -5.80 11.18 -0.32
N VAL A 62 -5.05 10.15 0.06
CA VAL A 62 -4.84 8.97 -0.78
C VAL A 62 -5.86 7.93 -0.35
N ASN A 63 -6.85 7.69 -1.21
CA ASN A 63 -7.92 6.75 -0.93
C ASN A 63 -7.60 5.34 -1.47
N LEU A 64 -8.43 4.36 -1.15
CA LEU A 64 -8.33 3.03 -1.76
C LEU A 64 -8.46 3.12 -3.29
N PRO A 65 -7.73 2.28 -4.05
CA PRO A 65 -7.77 2.33 -5.51
C PRO A 65 -9.12 1.85 -6.05
N ASP A 66 -9.61 2.54 -7.08
CA ASP A 66 -10.73 2.07 -7.90
C ASP A 66 -10.31 0.91 -8.82
N ALA A 67 -11.27 0.25 -9.48
CA ALA A 67 -11.00 -0.90 -10.35
C ALA A 67 -9.93 -0.61 -11.42
N GLN A 68 -9.99 0.55 -12.08
CA GLN A 68 -9.02 0.92 -13.11
C GLN A 68 -7.60 1.10 -12.54
N ASN A 69 -7.47 1.69 -11.34
CA ASN A 69 -6.18 1.85 -10.70
C ASN A 69 -5.68 0.52 -10.12
N ARG A 70 -6.56 -0.37 -9.64
CA ARG A 70 -6.19 -1.73 -9.23
C ARG A 70 -5.61 -2.52 -10.40
N GLU A 71 -6.24 -2.46 -11.58
CA GLU A 71 -5.72 -3.07 -12.80
C GLU A 71 -4.32 -2.55 -13.15
N LYS A 72 -4.10 -1.22 -13.07
CA LYS A 72 -2.77 -0.62 -13.29
C LYS A 72 -1.75 -1.10 -12.27
N ILE A 73 -2.14 -1.20 -10.99
CA ILE A 73 -1.26 -1.72 -9.93
C ILE A 73 -0.89 -3.18 -10.22
N LEU A 74 -1.86 -4.02 -10.57
CA LEU A 74 -1.62 -5.42 -10.95
C LEU A 74 -0.66 -5.53 -12.13
N LYS A 75 -0.85 -4.70 -13.18
CA LYS A 75 0.06 -4.62 -14.33
C LYS A 75 1.49 -4.27 -13.92
N VAL A 76 1.67 -3.35 -12.97
CA VAL A 76 3.01 -2.97 -12.46
C VAL A 76 3.62 -4.09 -11.63
N ILE A 77 2.85 -4.74 -10.77
CA ILE A 77 3.33 -5.83 -9.91
C ILE A 77 3.74 -7.04 -10.76
N LEU A 78 2.93 -7.40 -11.75
CA LEU A 78 3.12 -8.57 -12.62
C LEU A 78 3.98 -8.27 -13.86
N ALA A 79 4.56 -7.08 -13.98
CA ALA A 79 5.29 -6.65 -15.19
C ALA A 79 6.49 -7.54 -15.57
N LYS A 80 7.01 -8.32 -14.61
CA LYS A 80 8.15 -9.23 -14.80
C LYS A 80 7.77 -10.70 -14.72
N GLU A 81 6.50 -11.01 -14.52
CA GLU A 81 6.01 -12.38 -14.35
C GLU A 81 5.46 -12.92 -15.68
N GLU A 82 5.57 -14.23 -15.88
CA GLU A 82 4.97 -14.91 -17.01
C GLU A 82 3.49 -15.21 -16.71
N LEU A 83 2.60 -14.57 -17.47
CA LEU A 83 1.15 -14.76 -17.36
C LEU A 83 0.67 -15.68 -18.48
N ALA A 84 -0.23 -16.60 -18.15
CA ALA A 84 -0.91 -17.42 -19.12
C ALA A 84 -1.95 -16.60 -19.92
N PRO A 85 -2.32 -17.02 -21.14
CA PRO A 85 -3.23 -16.25 -22.02
C PRO A 85 -4.65 -16.06 -21.47
N ASP A 86 -5.04 -16.86 -20.48
CA ASP A 86 -6.36 -16.81 -19.83
C ASP A 86 -6.45 -15.77 -18.71
N VAL A 87 -5.33 -15.12 -18.35
CA VAL A 87 -5.30 -14.13 -17.27
C VAL A 87 -5.91 -12.80 -17.74
N ASP A 88 -7.07 -12.49 -17.18
CA ASP A 88 -7.73 -11.19 -17.33
C ASP A 88 -7.53 -10.33 -16.08
N LEU A 89 -6.62 -9.35 -16.17
CA LEU A 89 -6.33 -8.42 -15.08
C LEU A 89 -7.49 -7.47 -14.76
N GLU A 90 -8.38 -7.19 -15.72
CA GLU A 90 -9.57 -6.39 -15.48
C GLU A 90 -10.56 -7.18 -14.62
N ALA A 91 -10.77 -8.46 -14.92
CA ALA A 91 -11.57 -9.35 -14.09
C ALA A 91 -11.00 -9.47 -12.66
N VAL A 92 -9.68 -9.63 -12.51
CA VAL A 92 -9.03 -9.66 -11.18
C VAL A 92 -9.23 -8.33 -10.44
N ALA A 93 -9.12 -7.19 -11.12
CA ALA A 93 -9.33 -5.87 -10.52
C ALA A 93 -10.78 -5.68 -10.06
N ASN A 94 -11.75 -6.27 -10.77
CA ASN A 94 -13.17 -6.18 -10.43
C ASN A 94 -13.54 -7.02 -9.20
N ILE A 95 -12.98 -8.22 -9.05
CA ILE A 95 -13.25 -9.06 -7.87
C ILE A 95 -12.53 -8.60 -6.60
N THR A 96 -11.43 -7.85 -6.73
CA THR A 96 -10.61 -7.35 -5.61
C THR A 96 -11.08 -6.01 -5.04
N ASP A 97 -12.39 -5.80 -4.95
CA ASP A 97 -12.91 -4.54 -4.43
C ASP A 97 -12.55 -4.31 -2.95
N GLY A 98 -12.17 -3.08 -2.62
CA GLY A 98 -11.67 -2.71 -1.29
C GLY A 98 -10.21 -3.08 -1.01
N TYR A 99 -9.49 -3.72 -1.94
CA TYR A 99 -8.10 -4.10 -1.72
C TYR A 99 -7.18 -2.87 -1.75
N SER A 100 -6.29 -2.79 -0.76
CA SER A 100 -5.17 -1.85 -0.79
C SER A 100 -4.07 -2.32 -1.76
N GLY A 101 -3.12 -1.44 -2.08
CA GLY A 101 -1.96 -1.84 -2.90
C GLY A 101 -1.13 -2.97 -2.29
N SER A 102 -1.07 -3.05 -0.95
CA SER A 102 -0.44 -4.18 -0.25
C SER A 102 -1.25 -5.47 -0.38
N ASP A 103 -2.58 -5.39 -0.34
CA ASP A 103 -3.44 -6.58 -0.48
C ASP A 103 -3.32 -7.16 -1.89
N LEU A 104 -3.32 -6.30 -2.92
CA LEU A 104 -3.07 -6.73 -4.31
C LEU A 104 -1.70 -7.38 -4.47
N LYS A 105 -0.66 -6.84 -3.83
CA LYS A 105 0.66 -7.48 -3.83
C LYS A 105 0.62 -8.85 -3.17
N ASN A 106 -0.03 -8.97 -2.02
CA ASN A 106 -0.17 -10.25 -1.33
C ASN A 106 -0.97 -11.26 -2.16
N LEU A 107 -2.02 -10.82 -2.87
CA LEU A 107 -2.75 -11.63 -3.83
C LEU A 107 -1.82 -12.19 -4.91
N CYS A 108 -1.03 -11.34 -5.57
CA CYS A 108 -0.07 -11.77 -6.60
C CYS A 108 0.98 -12.73 -6.04
N VAL A 109 1.49 -12.48 -4.84
CA VAL A 109 2.47 -13.37 -4.18
C VAL A 109 1.85 -14.74 -3.90
N THR A 110 0.64 -14.78 -3.33
CA THR A 110 -0.08 -16.03 -3.06
C THR A 110 -0.38 -16.81 -4.35
N ALA A 111 -0.74 -16.12 -5.44
CA ALA A 111 -0.90 -16.74 -6.75
C ALA A 111 0.42 -17.34 -7.25
N ALA A 112 1.54 -16.58 -7.17
CA ALA A 112 2.87 -17.03 -7.57
C ALA A 112 3.38 -18.25 -6.79
N HIS A 113 2.92 -18.44 -5.55
CA HIS A 113 3.24 -19.62 -4.76
C HIS A 113 2.56 -20.91 -5.24
N CYS A 114 1.49 -20.82 -6.05
CA CYS A 114 0.76 -21.99 -6.51
C CYS A 114 1.60 -22.88 -7.45
N PRO A 115 2.18 -22.36 -8.56
CA PRO A 115 3.11 -23.11 -9.40
C PRO A 115 4.31 -23.68 -8.64
N ILE A 116 4.87 -22.92 -7.70
CA ILE A 116 6.03 -23.34 -6.89
C ILE A 116 5.65 -24.53 -6.01
N ARG A 117 4.47 -24.49 -5.39
CA ARG A 117 3.97 -25.60 -4.57
C ARG A 117 3.75 -26.87 -5.41
N GLU A 118 3.24 -26.74 -6.63
CA GLU A 118 3.06 -27.89 -7.53
C GLU A 118 4.39 -28.57 -7.89
N ILE A 119 5.42 -27.79 -8.22
CA ILE A 119 6.78 -28.28 -8.49
C ILE A 119 7.33 -29.03 -7.27
N LEU A 120 7.22 -28.43 -6.09
CA LEU A 120 7.74 -29.02 -4.86
C LEU A 120 7.04 -30.36 -4.54
N GLU A 121 5.72 -30.44 -4.75
CA GLU A 121 4.97 -31.68 -4.57
C GLU A 121 5.31 -32.74 -5.64
N ARG A 122 5.57 -32.32 -6.88
CA ARG A 122 6.06 -33.22 -7.94
C ARG A 122 7.42 -33.81 -7.57
N GLU A 123 8.38 -32.97 -7.15
CA GLU A 123 9.70 -33.45 -6.72
C GLU A 123 9.60 -34.44 -5.57
N LYS A 124 8.78 -34.16 -4.55
CA LYS A 124 8.59 -35.06 -3.41
C LYS A 124 8.07 -36.42 -3.86
N LYS A 125 7.07 -36.45 -4.75
CA LYS A 125 6.51 -37.68 -5.31
C LYS A 125 7.54 -38.45 -6.12
N GLU A 126 8.27 -37.78 -7.01
CA GLU A 126 9.30 -38.42 -7.84
C GLU A 126 10.47 -38.97 -7.03
N LYS A 127 10.89 -38.26 -5.97
CA LYS A 127 11.90 -38.72 -5.01
C LYS A 127 11.41 -39.94 -4.23
N ALA A 128 10.17 -39.93 -3.76
CA ALA A 128 9.58 -41.07 -3.05
C ALA A 128 9.48 -42.33 -3.95
N LEU A 129 9.05 -42.16 -5.19
CA LEU A 129 9.03 -43.24 -6.19
C LEU A 129 10.44 -43.76 -6.49
N ALA A 130 11.43 -42.86 -6.59
CA ALA A 130 12.80 -43.26 -6.88
C ALA A 130 13.41 -44.15 -5.78
N LEU A 131 13.14 -43.78 -4.53
CA LEU A 131 13.54 -44.55 -3.35
C LEU A 131 12.83 -45.91 -3.30
N ALA A 132 11.55 -45.98 -3.65
CA ALA A 132 10.79 -47.24 -3.67
C ALA A 132 11.28 -48.21 -4.76
N GLU A 133 11.69 -47.68 -5.93
CA GLU A 133 12.14 -48.46 -7.09
C GLU A 133 13.66 -48.73 -7.10
N ASN A 134 14.42 -48.28 -6.10
CA ASN A 134 15.90 -48.32 -6.06
C ASN A 134 16.56 -47.72 -7.32
N ARG A 135 15.95 -46.70 -7.91
CA ARG A 135 16.50 -45.96 -9.06
C ARG A 135 17.25 -44.70 -8.58
N PRO A 136 18.16 -44.14 -9.39
CA PRO A 136 18.83 -42.88 -9.06
C PRO A 136 17.82 -41.74 -8.85
N LEU A 137 18.19 -40.79 -7.99
CA LEU A 137 17.35 -39.62 -7.68
C LEU A 137 17.13 -38.76 -8.93
N PRO A 138 15.90 -38.24 -9.15
CA PRO A 138 15.62 -37.34 -10.26
C PRO A 138 16.42 -36.04 -10.14
N ALA A 139 16.68 -35.40 -11.29
CA ALA A 139 17.26 -34.06 -11.32
C ALA A 139 16.34 -33.05 -10.63
N LEU A 140 16.93 -32.08 -9.93
CA LEU A 140 16.17 -31.01 -9.29
C LEU A 140 15.54 -30.11 -10.35
N LEU A 141 14.31 -29.70 -10.10
CA LEU A 141 13.59 -28.75 -10.94
C LEU A 141 14.13 -27.35 -10.69
N SER A 142 14.17 -26.56 -11.75
CA SER A 142 14.74 -25.23 -11.76
C SER A 142 13.67 -24.17 -12.00
N SER A 143 14.06 -22.89 -12.04
CA SER A 143 13.13 -21.79 -12.29
C SER A 143 12.46 -21.88 -13.67
N SER A 144 13.05 -22.56 -14.65
CA SER A 144 12.44 -22.75 -15.98
C SER A 144 11.33 -23.79 -16.01
N ASP A 145 11.17 -24.59 -14.95
CA ASP A 145 10.10 -25.59 -14.83
C ASP A 145 8.82 -25.01 -14.22
N VAL A 146 8.87 -23.74 -13.79
CA VAL A 146 7.73 -23.02 -13.23
C VAL A 146 6.78 -22.68 -14.36
N ARG A 147 5.55 -23.20 -14.29
CA ARG A 147 4.51 -22.83 -15.25
C ARG A 147 4.10 -21.36 -15.09
N PRO A 148 3.63 -20.71 -16.17
CA PRO A 148 3.04 -19.38 -16.09
C PRO A 148 1.84 -19.33 -15.12
N LEU A 149 1.58 -18.14 -14.58
CA LEU A 149 0.44 -17.88 -13.70
C LEU A 149 -0.87 -17.93 -14.49
N SER A 150 -1.85 -18.70 -14.02
CA SER A 150 -3.17 -18.83 -14.66
C SER A 150 -4.24 -18.07 -13.88
N MET A 151 -5.41 -17.90 -14.49
CA MET A 151 -6.53 -17.22 -13.84
C MET A 151 -7.02 -17.98 -12.59
N ASP A 152 -6.85 -19.30 -12.55
CA ASP A 152 -7.25 -20.12 -11.39
C ASP A 152 -6.33 -19.90 -10.18
N ASP A 153 -5.05 -19.57 -10.39
CA ASP A 153 -4.14 -19.20 -9.29
C ASP A 153 -4.61 -17.91 -8.61
N PHE A 154 -5.10 -16.93 -9.39
CA PHE A 154 -5.65 -15.68 -8.86
C PHE A 154 -6.97 -15.90 -8.11
N LYS A 155 -7.85 -16.78 -8.59
CA LYS A 155 -9.08 -17.15 -7.87
C LYS A 155 -8.75 -17.83 -6.54
N TYR A 156 -7.84 -18.80 -6.57
CA TYR A 156 -7.38 -19.47 -5.35
C TYR A 156 -6.75 -18.48 -4.37
N ALA A 157 -5.92 -17.56 -4.87
CA ALA A 157 -5.30 -16.54 -4.03
C ALA A 157 -6.33 -15.57 -3.43
N HIS A 158 -7.36 -15.19 -4.19
CA HIS A 158 -8.43 -14.32 -3.72
C HIS A 158 -9.21 -14.93 -2.55
N ASP A 159 -9.46 -16.25 -2.59
CA ASP A 159 -10.14 -16.95 -1.50
C ASP A 159 -9.32 -17.01 -0.19
N GLN A 160 -8.00 -16.78 -0.27
CA GLN A 160 -7.08 -16.82 0.88
C GLN A 160 -6.71 -15.42 1.40
N VAL A 161 -6.68 -14.42 0.52
CA VAL A 161 -6.25 -13.05 0.84
C VAL A 161 -7.47 -12.17 0.94
N HIS A 162 -7.77 -11.64 2.13
CA HIS A 162 -8.87 -10.70 2.34
C HIS A 162 -8.38 -9.24 2.35
N ALA A 163 -9.28 -8.30 2.04
CA ALA A 163 -9.02 -6.87 2.16
C ALA A 163 -8.64 -6.50 3.60
N SER A 164 -7.53 -5.78 3.77
CA SER A 164 -7.05 -5.36 5.10
C SER A 164 -7.73 -4.09 5.62
N VAL A 165 -8.43 -3.37 4.74
CA VAL A 165 -9.12 -2.12 5.06
C VAL A 165 -10.60 -2.28 4.72
N SER A 166 -11.46 -2.06 5.72
CA SER A 166 -12.91 -1.94 5.48
C SER A 166 -13.26 -0.49 5.15
N SER A 167 -14.05 -0.29 4.09
CA SER A 167 -14.63 1.00 3.73
C SER A 167 -15.52 1.59 4.84
N GLU A 168 -16.14 0.72 5.64
CA GLU A 168 -16.98 1.09 6.78
C GLU A 168 -16.19 1.27 8.09
N SER A 169 -14.88 1.08 8.06
CA SER A 169 -14.06 1.20 9.26
C SER A 169 -14.11 2.63 9.82
N GLN A 170 -14.14 2.73 11.15
CA GLN A 170 -14.07 4.02 11.86
C GLN A 170 -12.87 4.86 11.39
N ASN A 171 -11.73 4.20 11.18
CA ASN A 171 -10.51 4.85 10.68
C ASN A 171 -10.73 5.52 9.31
N MET A 172 -11.40 4.86 8.36
CA MET A 172 -11.67 5.44 7.04
C MET A 172 -12.63 6.62 7.12
N ASN A 173 -13.67 6.51 7.96
CA ASN A 173 -14.61 7.61 8.20
C ASN A 173 -13.90 8.83 8.83
N GLU A 174 -13.03 8.60 9.81
CA GLU A 174 -12.18 9.63 10.41
C GLU A 174 -11.28 10.31 9.35
N LEU A 175 -10.63 9.53 8.49
CA LEU A 175 -9.79 10.08 7.42
C LEU A 175 -10.59 10.93 6.42
N LEU A 176 -11.79 10.49 6.03
CA LEU A 176 -12.69 11.23 5.16
C LEU A 176 -13.11 12.57 5.81
N GLN A 177 -13.54 12.53 7.07
CA GLN A 177 -13.91 13.72 7.81
C GLN A 177 -12.74 14.70 7.94
N TRP A 178 -11.53 14.19 8.20
CA TRP A 178 -10.34 15.02 8.24
C TRP A 178 -10.06 15.71 6.90
N ASN A 179 -10.19 14.97 5.79
CA ASN A 179 -10.00 15.49 4.45
C ASN A 179 -11.05 16.56 4.10
N GLU A 180 -12.30 16.42 4.53
CA GLU A 180 -13.33 17.45 4.36
C GLU A 180 -13.01 18.75 5.09
N LEU A 181 -12.34 18.69 6.25
CA LEU A 181 -11.96 19.86 7.02
C LEU A 181 -10.67 20.52 6.50
N TYR A 182 -9.65 19.70 6.23
CA TYR A 182 -8.26 20.14 6.06
C TYR A 182 -7.63 19.80 4.71
N GLY A 183 -8.27 18.96 3.90
CA GLY A 183 -7.76 18.48 2.61
C GLY A 183 -7.94 19.46 1.46
N GLU A 184 -7.69 18.98 0.24
CA GLU A 184 -7.86 19.78 -0.97
C GLU A 184 -9.34 20.14 -1.21
N GLY A 185 -9.67 21.42 -0.99
CA GLY A 185 -11.01 21.97 -1.26
C GLY A 185 -11.91 22.11 -0.03
N GLY A 186 -11.60 21.45 1.09
CA GLY A 186 -12.41 21.49 2.33
C GLY A 186 -12.56 22.88 2.93
N SER A 187 -11.44 23.58 3.18
CA SER A 187 -11.45 24.97 3.66
C SER A 187 -11.89 26.00 2.62
N ARG A 188 -11.96 25.65 1.32
CA ARG A 188 -12.39 26.57 0.25
C ARG A 188 -13.90 26.53 -0.03
N LYS A 189 -14.61 25.51 0.47
CA LYS A 189 -16.07 25.35 0.31
C LYS A 189 -16.89 26.05 1.40
N LYS A 190 -16.29 26.53 2.49
CA LYS A 190 -16.99 27.42 3.43
C LYS A 190 -17.23 28.74 2.71
N THR A 191 -18.50 28.94 2.36
CA THR A 191 -19.11 30.10 1.72
C THR A 191 -18.41 31.40 2.13
N SER A 192 -18.02 32.20 1.14
CA SER A 192 -17.64 33.60 1.37
C SER A 192 -18.71 34.26 2.23
N LEU A 193 -18.32 34.76 3.41
CA LEU A 193 -19.17 35.56 4.28
C LEU A 193 -19.85 36.65 3.44
N SER A 194 -21.18 36.64 3.40
CA SER A 194 -22.02 37.59 2.67
C SER A 194 -22.07 38.97 3.34
N TYR A 195 -20.92 39.49 3.78
CA TYR A 195 -20.84 40.82 4.42
C TYR A 195 -20.57 41.94 3.43
N PHE A 196 -20.53 41.62 2.13
CA PHE A 196 -20.57 42.59 1.04
C PHE A 196 -21.79 42.31 0.17
N MET A 197 -22.95 42.76 0.64
CA MET A 197 -24.09 43.16 -0.22
C MET A 197 -24.79 44.34 0.46
#